data_AF-A0A523W8T0-F1
#
_entry.id   AF-A0A523W8T0-F1
#
_cell.length_a   1.000
_cell.length_b   1.000
_cell.length_c   1.000
_cell.angle_alpha   90.00
_cell.angle_beta   90.00
_cell.angle_gamma   90.00
#
_symmetry.space_group_name_H-M   'P 1'
#
loop_
_entity.id
_entity.type
_entity.pdbx_description
1 polymer ?
#
loop_
_entity_poly.entity_id
_entity_poly.type
_entity_poly.pdbx_seq_one_letter_code
_entity_poly.pdbx_strand_id
1 'polypeptide(L)'
;VTEPFGNLYGFDVKFAWNPAIIEYVSHTITVPVEVYPDGVLHEPILPIMETVESNHVWFAYASMQPAEPFNNPNASNSIFLITFKVVGEGTSELRFTQLSLANDDAQPIVHTCIDGLVTAGPPTGHDVAVLNVSSCADTVYTGRTMNITVLAANEGIATETFNITLYANSTAIGVQTITLHRGENTTLTFSWNTTGLTPRSNFTILAKASQVPFETNIINNICFDGWIRIKMLGDLNGDNIINIYDIVLAAVAYNSRPGDPNWNPEADVAQPYQHINIFDIVTISSKYGQTP
;
A
#
# COMPACT_ATOMS: atom_id res chain seq x y z
N VAL A 1 -31.99 -4.94 -35.70
CA VAL A 1 -32.63 -3.65 -35.37
C VAL A 1 -33.18 -3.84 -33.98
N THR A 2 -32.58 -3.22 -32.96
CA THR A 2 -33.17 -3.17 -31.62
C THR A 2 -34.45 -2.37 -31.78
N GLU A 3 -35.60 -3.01 -31.58
CA GLU A 3 -36.86 -2.28 -31.60
C GLU A 3 -36.83 -1.21 -30.51
N PRO A 4 -37.40 -0.01 -30.77
CA PRO A 4 -37.60 0.98 -29.73
C PRO A 4 -38.31 0.34 -28.54
N PHE A 5 -37.72 0.43 -27.33
CA PHE A 5 -38.34 -0.09 -26.12
C PHE A 5 -39.68 0.61 -25.89
N GLY A 6 -40.77 -0.14 -25.98
CA GLY A 6 -42.11 0.39 -25.91
C GLY A 6 -43.17 -0.68 -25.77
N ASN A 7 -44.40 -0.20 -25.57
CA ASN A 7 -45.57 -0.99 -25.26
C ASN A 7 -45.45 -1.84 -23.99
N LEU A 8 -44.66 -1.44 -23.00
CA LEU A 8 -44.55 -2.19 -21.75
C LEU A 8 -45.82 -2.01 -20.91
N TYR A 9 -46.44 -3.13 -20.54
CA TYR A 9 -47.65 -3.15 -19.72
C TYR A 9 -47.54 -4.06 -18.49
N GLY A 10 -46.50 -4.91 -18.43
CA GLY A 10 -46.18 -5.64 -17.21
C GLY A 10 -44.82 -6.32 -17.27
N PHE A 11 -44.32 -6.70 -16.10
CA PHE A 11 -43.08 -7.46 -15.97
C PHE A 11 -43.21 -8.54 -14.89
N ASP A 12 -42.40 -9.58 -15.02
CA ASP A 12 -42.18 -10.65 -14.05
C ASP A 12 -40.67 -10.92 -13.97
N VAL A 13 -40.05 -10.54 -12.85
CA VAL A 13 -38.60 -10.59 -12.64
C VAL A 13 -38.26 -11.41 -11.40
N LYS A 14 -37.42 -12.44 -11.56
CA LYS A 14 -36.67 -13.06 -10.47
C LYS A 14 -35.19 -12.75 -10.59
N PHE A 15 -34.63 -12.21 -9.52
CA PHE A 15 -33.26 -11.70 -9.49
C PHE A 15 -32.53 -12.26 -8.28
N ALA A 16 -31.36 -12.85 -8.49
CA ALA A 16 -30.61 -13.59 -7.48
C ALA A 16 -29.18 -13.06 -7.28
N TRP A 17 -28.64 -13.26 -6.08
CA TRP A 17 -27.28 -12.90 -5.67
C TRP A 17 -26.68 -13.96 -4.74
N ASN A 18 -25.39 -13.81 -4.40
CA ASN A 18 -24.72 -14.65 -3.41
C ASN A 18 -24.83 -14.01 -2.00
N PRO A 19 -25.64 -14.57 -1.09
CA PRO A 19 -25.86 -14.00 0.24
C PRO A 19 -24.64 -14.08 1.16
N ALA A 20 -23.63 -14.89 0.81
CA ALA A 20 -22.38 -14.93 1.56
C ALA A 20 -21.50 -13.70 1.31
N ILE A 21 -21.76 -12.94 0.24
CA ILE A 21 -20.96 -11.78 -0.18
C ILE A 21 -21.73 -10.49 0.07
N ILE A 22 -22.99 -10.45 -0.37
CA ILE A 22 -23.87 -9.29 -0.21
C ILE A 22 -25.22 -9.71 0.39
N GLU A 23 -25.66 -8.98 1.40
CA GLU A 23 -26.91 -9.16 2.11
C GLU A 23 -27.93 -8.11 1.64
N TYR A 24 -29.16 -8.53 1.36
CA TYR A 24 -30.25 -7.62 1.01
C TYR A 24 -30.58 -6.68 2.19
N VAL A 25 -30.77 -5.39 1.92
CA VAL A 25 -31.16 -4.38 2.92
C VAL A 25 -32.56 -3.86 2.65
N SER A 26 -32.79 -3.34 1.44
CA SER A 26 -34.06 -2.74 1.05
C SER A 26 -34.18 -2.73 -0.47
N HIS A 27 -35.40 -2.51 -0.97
CA HIS A 27 -35.63 -2.20 -2.36
C HIS A 27 -36.65 -1.08 -2.53
N THR A 28 -36.72 -0.54 -3.74
CA THR A 28 -37.76 0.39 -4.17
C THR A 28 -38.20 -0.03 -5.56
N ILE A 29 -39.48 -0.35 -5.72
CA ILE A 29 -40.08 -0.58 -7.04
C ILE A 29 -40.45 0.79 -7.61
N THR A 30 -39.95 1.11 -8.80
CA THR A 30 -40.13 2.40 -9.45
C THR A 30 -41.32 2.36 -10.40
N VAL A 31 -42.49 2.02 -9.85
CA VAL A 31 -43.80 2.05 -10.51
C VAL A 31 -44.83 2.71 -9.58
N PRO A 32 -45.80 3.49 -10.10
CA PRO A 32 -45.94 3.90 -11.49
C PRO A 32 -45.01 5.08 -11.85
N VAL A 33 -44.86 5.35 -13.15
CA VAL A 33 -44.03 6.45 -13.66
C VAL A 33 -44.52 7.83 -13.21
N GLU A 34 -45.82 7.99 -12.93
CA GLU A 34 -46.40 9.21 -12.37
C GLU A 34 -45.83 9.59 -11.01
N VAL A 35 -45.37 8.60 -10.24
CA VAL A 35 -44.73 8.78 -8.92
C VAL A 35 -43.20 8.76 -9.05
N TYR A 36 -42.69 7.91 -9.94
CA TYR A 36 -41.27 7.73 -10.19
C TYR A 36 -40.95 8.12 -11.65
N PRO A 37 -40.56 9.37 -11.94
CA PRO A 37 -40.35 9.82 -13.32
C PRO A 37 -39.32 9.00 -14.12
N ASP A 38 -38.34 8.41 -13.44
CA ASP A 38 -37.32 7.52 -14.05
C ASP A 38 -37.78 6.03 -14.09
N GLY A 39 -38.99 5.77 -13.60
CA GLY A 39 -39.63 4.48 -13.46
C GLY A 39 -40.31 3.96 -14.73
N VAL A 40 -41.22 3.00 -14.54
CA VAL A 40 -42.00 2.37 -15.63
C VAL A 40 -43.46 2.15 -15.21
N LEU A 41 -44.29 1.76 -16.19
CA LEU A 41 -45.72 1.46 -16.07
C LEU A 41 -46.57 2.67 -15.66
N HIS A 42 -47.70 2.86 -16.34
CA HIS A 42 -48.67 3.90 -16.00
C HIS A 42 -49.71 3.36 -15.02
N GLU A 43 -50.19 4.23 -14.13
CA GLU A 43 -51.32 3.92 -13.27
C GLU A 43 -52.65 3.76 -14.06
N PRO A 44 -53.62 2.95 -13.58
CA PRO A 44 -53.59 2.14 -12.35
C PRO A 44 -52.65 0.93 -12.40
N ILE A 45 -52.01 0.61 -11.27
CA ILE A 45 -51.06 -0.50 -11.14
C ILE A 45 -51.69 -1.70 -10.41
N LEU A 46 -51.41 -2.90 -10.92
CA LEU A 46 -51.67 -4.18 -10.28
C LEU A 46 -50.34 -4.78 -9.75
N PRO A 47 -50.11 -4.79 -8.43
CA PRO A 47 -49.03 -5.56 -7.84
C PRO A 47 -49.41 -7.05 -7.84
N ILE A 48 -48.66 -7.87 -8.57
CA ILE A 48 -48.93 -9.32 -8.72
C ILE A 48 -48.06 -10.12 -7.75
N MET A 49 -46.79 -9.77 -7.62
CA MET A 49 -45.83 -10.43 -6.73
C MET A 49 -44.79 -9.43 -6.24
N GLU A 50 -44.50 -9.47 -4.94
CA GLU A 50 -43.41 -8.72 -4.34
C GLU A 50 -42.86 -9.51 -3.15
N THR A 51 -41.91 -10.42 -3.41
CA THR A 51 -41.29 -11.25 -2.36
C THR A 51 -39.79 -11.10 -2.35
N VAL A 52 -39.24 -11.19 -1.14
CA VAL A 52 -37.80 -11.12 -0.87
C VAL A 52 -37.42 -12.35 -0.07
N GLU A 53 -36.44 -13.09 -0.57
CA GLU A 53 -35.77 -14.18 0.12
C GLU A 53 -34.29 -13.82 0.36
N SER A 54 -33.55 -14.67 1.07
CA SER A 54 -32.18 -14.37 1.48
C SER A 54 -31.20 -14.23 0.31
N ASN A 55 -31.47 -14.88 -0.82
CA ASN A 55 -30.59 -14.93 -1.99
C ASN A 55 -31.26 -14.49 -3.30
N HIS A 56 -32.54 -14.14 -3.27
CA HIS A 56 -33.25 -13.67 -4.46
C HIS A 56 -34.49 -12.85 -4.11
N VAL A 57 -35.00 -12.13 -5.10
CA VAL A 57 -36.31 -11.45 -5.07
C VAL A 57 -37.18 -11.93 -6.22
N TRP A 58 -38.49 -11.74 -6.08
CA TRP A 58 -39.46 -11.90 -7.15
C TRP A 58 -40.43 -10.72 -7.18
N PHE A 59 -40.36 -9.93 -8.25
CA PHE A 59 -41.19 -8.76 -8.47
C PHE A 59 -41.99 -8.92 -9.76
N ALA A 60 -43.32 -8.79 -9.67
CA ALA A 60 -44.21 -8.80 -10.82
C ALA A 60 -45.30 -7.74 -10.67
N TYR A 61 -45.42 -6.88 -11.67
CA TYR A 61 -46.38 -5.78 -11.73
C TYR A 61 -46.94 -5.65 -13.13
N ALA A 62 -48.17 -5.16 -13.23
CA ALA A 62 -48.79 -4.80 -14.50
C ALA A 62 -49.57 -3.49 -14.36
N SER A 63 -49.69 -2.75 -15.46
CA SER A 63 -50.69 -1.71 -15.59
C SER A 63 -52.09 -2.33 -15.75
N MET A 64 -53.14 -1.59 -15.39
CA MET A 64 -54.53 -1.99 -15.56
C MET A 64 -55.25 -0.96 -16.41
N GLN A 65 -56.26 -1.38 -17.18
CA GLN A 65 -57.10 -0.42 -17.88
C GLN A 65 -57.71 0.58 -16.88
N PRO A 66 -57.70 1.89 -17.17
CA PRO A 66 -57.46 2.51 -18.48
C PRO A 66 -56.03 3.04 -18.71
N ALA A 67 -55.00 2.52 -18.01
CA ALA A 67 -53.61 2.93 -18.20
C ALA A 67 -53.17 2.79 -19.67
N GLU A 68 -52.39 3.75 -20.16
CA GLU A 68 -51.73 3.64 -21.46
C GLU A 68 -50.46 2.79 -21.34
N PRO A 69 -50.01 2.10 -22.41
CA PRO A 69 -48.77 1.36 -22.37
C PRO A 69 -47.55 2.28 -22.19
N PHE A 70 -46.60 1.83 -21.37
CA PHE A 70 -45.38 2.58 -21.13
C PHE A 70 -44.46 2.50 -22.36
N ASN A 71 -44.03 3.67 -22.84
CA ASN A 71 -43.19 3.80 -24.02
C ASN A 71 -42.00 4.73 -23.73
N ASN A 72 -40.77 4.23 -23.87
CA ASN A 72 -39.58 5.07 -23.78
C ASN A 72 -38.46 4.60 -24.73
N PRO A 73 -38.60 4.89 -26.03
CA PRO A 73 -37.69 4.36 -27.05
C PRO A 73 -36.29 4.99 -27.05
N ASN A 74 -36.13 6.13 -26.36
CA ASN A 74 -34.94 6.99 -26.49
C ASN A 74 -34.14 7.11 -25.19
N ALA A 75 -34.55 6.45 -24.12
CA ALA A 75 -33.88 6.52 -22.82
C ALA A 75 -34.04 5.22 -22.03
N SER A 76 -33.24 5.09 -20.97
CA SER A 76 -33.31 3.97 -20.04
C SER A 76 -34.21 4.31 -18.86
N ASN A 77 -34.90 3.30 -18.32
CA ASN A 77 -35.70 3.41 -17.11
C ASN A 77 -35.29 2.35 -16.11
N SER A 78 -35.57 2.63 -14.83
CA SER A 78 -35.39 1.66 -13.76
C SER A 78 -36.74 1.01 -13.43
N ILE A 79 -36.75 -0.31 -13.23
CA ILE A 79 -37.95 -1.06 -12.79
C ILE A 79 -37.94 -1.22 -11.27
N PHE A 80 -36.74 -1.40 -10.70
CA PHE A 80 -36.51 -1.44 -9.26
C PHE A 80 -35.06 -1.07 -8.94
N LEU A 81 -34.84 -0.64 -7.69
CA LEU A 81 -33.53 -0.45 -7.09
C LEU A 81 -33.41 -1.35 -5.86
N ILE A 82 -32.32 -2.10 -5.72
CA ILE A 82 -32.03 -2.90 -4.53
C ILE A 82 -30.77 -2.36 -3.86
N THR A 83 -30.85 -2.15 -2.54
CA THR A 83 -29.70 -1.80 -1.70
C THR A 83 -29.17 -3.07 -1.03
N PHE A 84 -27.87 -3.28 -1.16
CA PHE A 84 -27.15 -4.37 -0.54
C PHE A 84 -26.14 -3.87 0.48
N LYS A 85 -25.89 -4.67 1.51
CA LYS A 85 -24.79 -4.53 2.46
C LYS A 85 -23.74 -5.60 2.15
N VAL A 86 -22.47 -5.22 2.04
CA VAL A 86 -21.37 -6.18 1.90
C VAL A 86 -21.15 -6.91 3.22
N VAL A 87 -21.17 -8.25 3.20
CA VAL A 87 -21.02 -9.12 4.39
C VAL A 87 -19.90 -10.16 4.27
N GLY A 88 -19.30 -10.32 3.08
CA GLY A 88 -18.16 -11.20 2.85
C GLY A 88 -17.29 -10.75 1.68
N GLU A 89 -16.12 -11.39 1.54
CA GLU A 89 -15.18 -11.16 0.44
C GLU A 89 -15.40 -12.16 -0.69
N GLY A 90 -15.29 -11.67 -1.93
CA GLY A 90 -15.44 -12.46 -3.15
C GLY A 90 -16.34 -11.75 -4.16
N THR A 91 -16.93 -12.54 -5.05
CA THR A 91 -17.74 -12.02 -6.16
C THR A 91 -19.15 -12.57 -6.06
N SER A 92 -20.14 -11.68 -6.15
CA SER A 92 -21.55 -12.00 -6.29
C SER A 92 -22.01 -11.66 -7.70
N GLU A 93 -22.38 -12.67 -8.48
CA GLU A 93 -23.11 -12.46 -9.72
C GLU A 93 -24.52 -11.94 -9.39
N LEU A 94 -24.99 -10.95 -10.14
CA LEU A 94 -26.31 -10.37 -10.06
C LEU A 94 -27.11 -10.89 -11.25
N ARG A 95 -27.85 -11.98 -11.05
CA ARG A 95 -28.42 -12.76 -12.16
C ARG A 95 -29.93 -12.64 -12.24
N PHE A 96 -30.44 -12.44 -13.46
CA PHE A 96 -31.85 -12.66 -13.75
C PHE A 96 -32.10 -14.16 -13.96
N THR A 97 -32.72 -14.82 -12.98
CA THR A 97 -33.09 -16.24 -13.10
C THR A 97 -34.38 -16.44 -13.88
N GLN A 98 -35.24 -15.42 -13.88
CA GLN A 98 -36.44 -15.33 -14.72
C GLN A 98 -36.66 -13.84 -15.07
N LEU A 99 -36.94 -13.56 -16.34
CA LEU A 99 -37.36 -12.23 -16.78
C LEU A 99 -38.37 -12.40 -17.91
N SER A 100 -39.55 -11.81 -17.75
CA SER A 100 -40.56 -11.69 -18.79
C SER A 100 -41.12 -10.29 -18.77
N LEU A 101 -41.30 -9.72 -19.96
CA LEU A 101 -41.94 -8.43 -20.18
C LEU A 101 -43.17 -8.68 -21.03
N ALA A 102 -44.29 -8.02 -20.73
CA ALA A 102 -45.54 -8.18 -21.45
C ALA A 102 -46.04 -6.83 -21.97
N ASN A 103 -46.65 -6.87 -23.15
CA ASN A 103 -47.37 -5.73 -23.70
C ASN A 103 -48.82 -5.66 -23.23
N ASP A 104 -49.54 -4.65 -23.69
CA ASP A 104 -50.94 -4.38 -23.33
C ASP A 104 -51.93 -5.45 -23.79
N ASP A 105 -51.58 -6.18 -24.85
CA ASP A 105 -52.26 -7.40 -25.31
C ASP A 105 -51.87 -8.67 -24.52
N ALA A 106 -51.09 -8.54 -23.45
CA ALA A 106 -50.52 -9.63 -22.64
C ALA A 106 -49.59 -10.58 -23.44
N GLN A 107 -49.02 -10.12 -24.55
CA GLN A 107 -48.03 -10.85 -25.33
C GLN A 107 -46.61 -10.57 -24.81
N PRO A 108 -45.70 -11.55 -24.84
CA PRO A 108 -44.33 -11.36 -24.40
C PRO A 108 -43.56 -10.41 -25.33
N ILE A 109 -42.86 -9.44 -24.74
CA ILE A 109 -41.94 -8.54 -25.43
C ILE A 109 -40.58 -9.22 -25.52
N VAL A 110 -40.06 -9.37 -26.75
CA VAL A 110 -38.75 -9.95 -27.00
C VAL A 110 -37.66 -9.02 -26.47
N HIS A 111 -36.75 -9.57 -25.67
CA HIS A 111 -35.67 -8.82 -25.03
C HIS A 111 -34.42 -9.69 -24.87
N THR A 112 -33.31 -9.03 -24.54
CA THR A 112 -32.05 -9.68 -24.15
C THR A 112 -31.71 -9.32 -22.72
N CYS A 113 -31.30 -10.30 -21.93
CA CYS A 113 -30.86 -10.09 -20.55
C CYS A 113 -29.33 -9.94 -20.51
N ILE A 114 -28.85 -8.99 -19.71
CA ILE A 114 -27.44 -8.87 -19.36
C ILE A 114 -27.37 -8.89 -17.84
N ASP A 115 -26.70 -9.92 -17.30
CA ASP A 115 -26.46 -10.05 -15.87
C ASP A 115 -25.40 -9.06 -15.38
N GLY A 116 -25.42 -8.76 -14.07
CA GLY A 116 -24.46 -7.89 -13.41
C GLY A 116 -23.46 -8.65 -12.52
N LEU A 117 -22.54 -7.91 -11.92
CA LEU A 117 -21.54 -8.44 -11.00
C LEU A 117 -21.23 -7.42 -9.90
N VAL A 118 -21.08 -7.89 -8.67
CA VAL A 118 -20.51 -7.13 -7.56
C VAL A 118 -19.29 -7.87 -7.04
N THR A 119 -18.13 -7.23 -7.05
CA THR A 119 -16.93 -7.74 -6.39
C THR A 119 -16.75 -7.00 -5.08
N ALA A 120 -16.80 -7.74 -3.98
CA ALA A 120 -16.53 -7.24 -2.65
C ALA A 120 -15.16 -7.73 -2.18
N GLY A 121 -14.31 -6.82 -1.77
CA GLY A 121 -13.02 -7.16 -1.22
C GLY A 121 -12.28 -5.89 -0.80
N PRO A 122 -11.16 -6.03 -0.09
CA PRO A 122 -10.23 -4.93 0.09
C PRO A 122 -9.94 -4.24 -1.24
N PRO A 123 -9.81 -2.89 -1.27
CA PRO A 123 -9.34 -2.21 -2.46
C PRO A 123 -8.02 -2.84 -2.90
N THR A 124 -7.96 -3.30 -4.15
CA THR A 124 -6.72 -3.86 -4.69
C THR A 124 -5.84 -2.72 -5.19
N GLY A 125 -4.52 -2.85 -4.99
CA GLY A 125 -3.55 -1.85 -5.45
C GLY A 125 -2.98 -0.94 -4.36
N HIS A 126 -3.03 -1.33 -3.09
CA HIS A 126 -2.14 -0.76 -2.07
C HIS A 126 -0.81 -1.53 -2.11
N ASP A 127 0.30 -0.82 -2.31
CA ASP A 127 1.66 -1.40 -2.39
C ASP A 127 2.67 -0.31 -2.00
N VAL A 128 3.27 -0.43 -0.82
CA VAL A 128 4.40 0.40 -0.40
C VAL A 128 5.66 -0.46 -0.43
N ALA A 129 6.81 0.17 -0.63
CA ALA A 129 8.04 -0.57 -0.87
C ALA A 129 9.26 0.18 -0.35
N VAL A 130 10.29 -0.60 -0.04
CA VAL A 130 11.66 -0.10 0.12
C VAL A 130 12.48 -0.64 -1.06
N LEU A 131 12.84 0.25 -1.98
CA LEU A 131 13.53 -0.12 -3.21
C LEU A 131 15.04 -0.28 -3.00
N ASN A 132 15.62 0.51 -2.09
CA ASN A 132 17.04 0.46 -1.81
C ASN A 132 17.36 0.98 -0.39
N VAL A 133 18.41 0.43 0.21
CA VAL A 133 19.05 0.95 1.41
C VAL A 133 20.53 1.02 1.12
N SER A 134 21.14 2.18 1.35
CA SER A 134 22.57 2.34 1.09
C SER A 134 23.26 3.22 2.13
N SER A 135 24.39 2.72 2.59
CA SER A 135 25.34 3.42 3.44
C SER A 135 26.48 4.01 2.60
N CYS A 136 27.06 5.15 3.02
CA CYS A 136 28.19 5.76 2.31
C CYS A 136 29.53 5.05 2.54
N ALA A 137 29.61 4.19 3.55
CA ALA A 137 30.79 3.44 3.93
C ALA A 137 30.38 2.13 4.63
N ASP A 138 31.21 1.09 4.47
CA ASP A 138 31.08 -0.23 5.09
C ASP A 138 31.72 -0.32 6.49
N THR A 139 32.40 0.76 6.92
CA THR A 139 33.04 0.85 8.23
C THR A 139 32.81 2.21 8.87
N VAL A 140 32.72 2.23 10.21
CA VAL A 140 32.54 3.45 11.00
C VAL A 140 33.20 3.28 12.36
N TYR A 141 33.87 4.32 12.84
CA TYR A 141 34.43 4.31 14.20
C TYR A 141 33.33 4.45 15.24
N THR A 142 33.43 3.67 16.32
CA THR A 142 32.53 3.82 17.48
C THR A 142 32.49 5.28 17.97
N GLY A 143 31.30 5.77 18.29
CA GLY A 143 31.08 7.15 18.71
C GLY A 143 30.94 8.18 17.57
N ARG A 144 31.03 7.76 16.31
CA ARG A 144 30.72 8.62 15.16
C ARG A 144 29.26 8.44 14.72
N THR A 145 28.75 9.47 14.07
CA THR A 145 27.45 9.41 13.39
C THR A 145 27.68 9.15 11.92
N MET A 146 26.91 8.25 11.33
CA MET A 146 26.92 8.01 9.88
C MET A 146 25.53 8.16 9.28
N ASN A 147 25.47 8.60 8.03
CA ASN A 147 24.22 8.76 7.30
C ASN A 147 23.94 7.52 6.44
N ILE A 148 22.72 7.02 6.53
CA ILE A 148 22.21 5.90 5.74
C ILE A 148 21.00 6.42 4.96
N THR A 149 20.96 6.13 3.67
CA THR A 149 19.87 6.56 2.78
C THR A 149 18.95 5.39 2.47
N VAL A 150 17.65 5.67 2.41
CA VAL A 150 16.60 4.69 2.12
C VAL A 150 15.73 5.24 1.00
N LEU A 151 15.60 4.51 -0.09
CA LEU A 151 14.67 4.82 -1.17
C LEU A 151 13.36 4.09 -0.91
N ALA A 152 12.33 4.84 -0.53
CA ALA A 152 10.99 4.33 -0.31
C ALA A 152 10.07 4.70 -1.48
N ALA A 153 9.09 3.85 -1.78
CA ALA A 153 8.15 4.06 -2.87
C ALA A 153 6.72 3.65 -2.47
N ASN A 154 5.75 4.22 -3.18
CA ASN A 154 4.38 3.75 -3.22
C ASN A 154 4.11 3.26 -4.65
N GLU A 155 4.16 1.94 -4.86
CA GLU A 155 3.91 1.28 -6.14
C GLU A 155 2.39 1.05 -6.38
N GLY A 156 1.56 1.44 -5.41
CA GLY A 156 0.11 1.34 -5.45
C GLY A 156 -0.60 2.45 -6.23
N ILE A 157 -1.94 2.39 -6.19
CA ILE A 157 -2.87 3.29 -6.89
C ILE A 157 -3.47 4.38 -5.99
N ALA A 158 -3.33 4.24 -4.68
CA ALA A 158 -3.82 5.17 -3.66
C ALA A 158 -2.68 5.99 -3.06
N THR A 159 -2.99 7.14 -2.44
CA THR A 159 -2.01 7.89 -1.65
C THR A 159 -1.90 7.26 -0.27
N GLU A 160 -0.69 6.95 0.15
CA GLU A 160 -0.43 6.20 1.38
C GLU A 160 0.41 7.00 2.36
N THR A 161 0.12 6.84 3.66
CA THR A 161 0.95 7.37 4.75
C THR A 161 1.46 6.22 5.61
N PHE A 162 2.77 6.07 5.68
CA PHE A 162 3.41 4.90 6.30
C PHE A 162 4.76 5.26 6.92
N ASN A 163 5.25 4.38 7.78
CA ASN A 163 6.50 4.55 8.50
C ASN A 163 7.61 3.74 7.82
N ILE A 164 8.75 4.40 7.58
CA ILE A 164 10.02 3.73 7.27
C ILE A 164 10.83 3.63 8.56
N THR A 165 11.17 2.41 8.97
CA THR A 165 12.06 2.15 10.09
C THR A 165 13.38 1.58 9.59
N LEU A 166 14.48 2.23 9.93
CA LEU A 166 15.82 1.73 9.68
C LEU A 166 16.31 0.93 10.89
N TYR A 167 16.92 -0.23 10.66
CA TYR A 167 17.45 -1.11 11.70
C TYR A 167 18.93 -1.40 11.49
N ALA A 168 19.65 -1.55 12.61
CA ALA A 168 20.92 -2.24 12.70
C ALA A 168 20.69 -3.56 13.44
N ASN A 169 20.86 -4.69 12.76
CA ASN A 169 20.41 -6.00 13.20
C ASN A 169 18.92 -5.98 13.59
N SER A 170 18.61 -6.11 14.88
CA SER A 170 17.24 -6.03 15.41
C SER A 170 16.92 -4.70 16.09
N THR A 171 17.89 -3.78 16.20
CA THR A 171 17.72 -2.50 16.90
C THR A 171 17.29 -1.41 15.92
N ALA A 172 16.17 -0.75 16.20
CA ALA A 172 15.71 0.39 15.40
C ALA A 172 16.67 1.59 15.60
N ILE A 173 17.23 2.07 14.50
CA ILE A 173 18.05 3.29 14.45
C ILE A 173 17.15 4.52 14.49
N GLY A 174 16.06 4.49 13.72
CA GLY A 174 15.13 5.60 13.60
C GLY A 174 13.91 5.25 12.77
N VAL A 175 12.88 6.06 12.91
CA VAL A 175 11.60 5.95 12.20
C VAL A 175 11.29 7.30 11.55
N GLN A 176 10.86 7.29 10.30
CA GLN A 176 10.31 8.46 9.62
C GLN A 176 8.94 8.12 9.04
N THR A 177 7.95 8.96 9.29
CA THR A 177 6.62 8.88 8.69
C THR A 177 6.60 9.71 7.42
N ILE A 178 6.15 9.12 6.32
CA ILE A 178 6.06 9.77 5.02
C ILE A 178 4.68 9.56 4.42
N THR A 179 4.29 10.48 3.53
CA THR A 179 3.10 10.36 2.69
C THR A 179 3.54 10.42 1.24
N LEU A 180 3.18 9.41 0.43
CA LEU A 180 3.53 9.32 -0.98
C LEU A 180 2.27 9.15 -1.82
N HIS A 181 2.16 9.92 -2.91
CA HIS A 181 1.12 9.73 -3.90
C HIS A 181 1.35 8.45 -4.73
N ARG A 182 0.37 8.09 -5.54
CA ARG A 182 0.46 6.92 -6.43
C ARG A 182 1.73 6.97 -7.29
N GLY A 183 2.49 5.88 -7.31
CA GLY A 183 3.72 5.75 -8.11
C GLY A 183 4.87 6.67 -7.69
N GLU A 184 4.76 7.38 -6.56
CA GLU A 184 5.80 8.30 -6.09
C GLU A 184 6.88 7.54 -5.30
N ASN A 185 8.12 8.04 -5.36
CA ASN A 185 9.20 7.58 -4.51
C ASN A 185 9.93 8.77 -3.86
N THR A 186 10.60 8.50 -2.75
CA THR A 186 11.40 9.51 -2.04
C THR A 186 12.61 8.87 -1.39
N THR A 187 13.68 9.65 -1.29
CA THR A 187 14.92 9.23 -0.61
C THR A 187 14.96 9.86 0.77
N LEU A 188 14.97 9.04 1.80
CA LEU A 188 15.11 9.43 3.19
C LEU A 188 16.55 9.29 3.64
N THR A 189 16.98 10.17 4.54
CA THR A 189 18.30 10.09 5.19
C THR A 189 18.11 9.89 6.68
N PHE A 190 18.75 8.87 7.23
CA PHE A 190 18.80 8.56 8.65
C PHE A 190 20.22 8.76 9.17
N SER A 191 20.35 9.38 10.35
CA SER A 191 21.63 9.53 11.03
C SER A 191 21.77 8.50 12.14
N TRP A 192 22.68 7.54 11.99
CA TRP A 192 22.95 6.49 12.96
C TRP A 192 24.12 6.86 13.86
N ASN A 193 23.85 7.04 15.16
CA ASN A 193 24.87 7.25 16.18
C ASN A 193 25.41 5.89 16.68
N THR A 194 26.71 5.66 16.52
CA THR A 194 27.38 4.40 16.89
C THR A 194 28.02 4.43 18.28
N THR A 195 27.70 5.42 19.10
CA THR A 195 28.21 5.52 20.48
C THR A 195 27.78 4.30 21.30
N GLY A 196 28.72 3.69 22.00
CA GLY A 196 28.47 2.54 22.87
C GLY A 196 28.38 1.20 22.13
N LEU A 197 28.52 1.19 20.80
CA LEU A 197 28.66 -0.06 20.05
C LEU A 197 30.07 -0.62 20.25
N THR A 198 30.14 -1.93 20.50
CA THR A 198 31.39 -2.66 20.67
C THR A 198 32.18 -2.68 19.35
N PRO A 199 33.48 -2.34 19.37
CA PRO A 199 34.35 -2.50 18.21
C PRO A 199 34.41 -3.94 17.71
N ARG A 200 34.73 -4.13 16.42
CA ARG A 200 34.78 -5.42 15.70
C ARG A 200 33.40 -6.10 15.52
N SER A 201 32.32 -5.50 15.99
CA SER A 201 30.97 -5.97 15.67
C SER A 201 30.57 -5.56 14.25
N ASN A 202 29.88 -6.48 13.57
CA ASN A 202 29.22 -6.23 12.28
C ASN A 202 27.72 -6.06 12.53
N PHE A 203 27.14 -5.01 11.96
CA PHE A 203 25.70 -4.74 12.02
C PHE A 203 25.12 -4.82 10.62
N THR A 204 24.18 -5.73 10.41
CA THR A 204 23.40 -5.81 9.18
C THR A 204 22.42 -4.64 9.14
N ILE A 205 22.43 -3.87 8.07
CA ILE A 205 21.51 -2.76 7.88
C ILE A 205 20.34 -3.21 7.03
N LEU A 206 19.13 -2.89 7.48
CA LEU A 206 17.91 -3.09 6.72
C LEU A 206 16.93 -1.95 7.00
N ALA A 207 16.08 -1.64 6.03
CA ALA A 207 14.95 -0.76 6.24
C ALA A 207 13.65 -1.51 5.97
N LYS A 208 12.62 -1.12 6.72
CA LYS A 208 11.30 -1.72 6.66
C LYS A 208 10.23 -0.64 6.59
N ALA A 209 9.38 -0.73 5.58
CA ALA A 209 8.12 -0.01 5.52
C ALA A 209 7.07 -0.71 6.41
N SER A 210 6.26 0.07 7.12
CA SER A 210 5.10 -0.45 7.84
C SER A 210 4.01 -0.83 6.84
N GLN A 211 3.47 -2.04 6.96
CA GLN A 211 2.37 -2.49 6.12
C GLN A 211 1.17 -1.54 6.23
N VAL A 212 0.62 -1.13 5.09
CA VAL A 212 -0.62 -0.33 5.04
C VAL A 212 -1.84 -1.26 5.00
N PRO A 213 -3.03 -0.80 5.43
CA PRO A 213 -4.23 -1.63 5.39
C PRO A 213 -4.47 -2.19 3.99
N PHE A 214 -4.77 -3.48 3.92
CA PHE A 214 -5.13 -4.18 2.69
C PHE A 214 -4.02 -4.32 1.63
N GLU A 215 -2.78 -4.00 2.00
CA GLU A 215 -1.62 -4.32 1.19
C GLU A 215 -1.37 -5.83 1.17
N THR A 216 -1.33 -6.40 -0.04
CA THR A 216 -1.11 -7.84 -0.26
C THR A 216 0.35 -8.17 -0.54
N ASN A 217 1.08 -7.26 -1.19
CA ASN A 217 2.50 -7.42 -1.48
C ASN A 217 3.31 -6.84 -0.32
N ILE A 218 3.76 -7.68 0.61
CA ILE A 218 4.54 -7.25 1.78
C ILE A 218 6.02 -7.64 1.71
N ILE A 219 6.44 -8.23 0.60
CA ILE A 219 7.80 -8.76 0.46
C ILE A 219 8.79 -7.63 0.14
N ASN A 220 8.39 -6.70 -0.73
CA ASN A 220 9.13 -5.49 -1.08
C ASN A 220 9.12 -4.42 0.02
N ASN A 221 8.38 -4.63 1.12
CA ASN A 221 8.42 -3.75 2.30
C ASN A 221 9.71 -3.85 3.11
N ILE A 222 10.57 -4.83 2.82
CA ILE A 222 11.83 -5.02 3.54
C ILE A 222 12.97 -5.06 2.52
N CYS A 223 13.97 -4.21 2.73
CA CYS A 223 15.18 -4.17 1.91
C CYS A 223 16.41 -4.26 2.80
N PHE A 224 17.35 -5.11 2.41
CA PHE A 224 18.64 -5.29 3.07
C PHE A 224 19.72 -4.56 2.27
N ASP A 225 20.60 -3.85 2.98
CA ASP A 225 21.88 -3.37 2.43
C ASP A 225 22.94 -4.47 2.67
N GLY A 226 24.10 -4.11 3.22
CA GLY A 226 25.12 -5.02 3.71
C GLY A 226 25.31 -4.95 5.23
N TRP A 227 26.52 -5.32 5.65
CA TRP A 227 26.96 -5.15 7.03
C TRP A 227 27.88 -3.92 7.13
N ILE A 228 27.79 -3.22 8.26
CA ILE A 228 28.71 -2.15 8.64
C ILE A 228 29.53 -2.63 9.82
N ARG A 229 30.85 -2.53 9.72
CA ARG A 229 31.78 -2.89 10.79
C ARG A 229 32.16 -1.70 11.66
N ILE A 230 32.00 -1.87 12.97
CA ILE A 230 32.42 -0.87 13.94
C ILE A 230 33.93 -1.00 14.19
N LYS A 231 34.68 0.07 13.94
CA LYS A 231 36.12 0.17 14.21
C LYS A 231 36.39 0.78 15.58
N MET A 232 37.51 0.39 16.19
CA MET A 232 38.01 1.02 17.42
C MET A 232 38.87 2.23 17.04
N LEU A 233 38.51 3.42 17.54
CA LEU A 233 39.25 4.63 17.22
C LEU A 233 40.61 4.64 17.93
N GLY A 234 41.68 4.45 17.16
CA GLY A 234 43.08 4.36 17.64
C GLY A 234 43.73 2.98 17.44
N ASP A 235 42.99 1.98 16.99
CA ASP A 235 43.49 0.68 16.54
C ASP A 235 43.75 0.76 15.03
N LEU A 236 44.98 1.12 14.65
CA LEU A 236 45.37 1.43 13.27
C LEU A 236 45.70 0.16 12.48
N ASN A 237 46.13 -0.91 13.15
CA ASN A 237 46.46 -2.18 12.50
C ASN A 237 45.28 -3.19 12.51
N GLY A 238 44.23 -2.91 13.27
CA GLY A 238 43.03 -3.75 13.37
C GLY A 238 43.22 -5.01 14.24
N ASP A 239 44.25 -5.06 15.09
CA ASP A 239 44.57 -6.20 15.96
C ASP A 239 43.73 -6.23 17.25
N ASN A 240 42.90 -5.21 17.49
CA ASN A 240 41.99 -5.05 18.63
C ASN A 240 42.69 -4.76 19.96
N ILE A 241 43.89 -4.21 19.92
CA ILE A 241 44.52 -3.69 21.11
C ILE A 241 45.32 -2.45 20.75
N ILE A 242 44.92 -1.29 21.28
CA ILE A 242 45.66 -0.05 21.06
C ILE A 242 47.00 -0.15 21.78
N ASN A 243 48.09 -0.40 21.05
CA ASN A 243 49.40 -0.64 21.61
C ASN A 243 50.50 0.14 20.86
N ILE A 244 51.75 -0.21 21.12
CA ILE A 244 52.91 0.47 20.54
C ILE A 244 52.93 0.38 19.02
N TYR A 245 52.39 -0.69 18.43
CA TYR A 245 52.29 -0.84 16.98
C TYR A 245 51.36 0.20 16.34
N ASP A 246 50.25 0.56 16.98
CA ASP A 246 49.35 1.61 16.50
C ASP A 246 50.00 3.00 16.58
N ILE A 247 50.67 3.27 17.70
CA ILE A 247 51.43 4.53 17.87
C ILE A 247 52.54 4.62 16.82
N VAL A 248 53.24 3.52 16.54
CA VAL A 248 54.29 3.48 15.50
C VAL A 248 53.69 3.75 14.13
N LEU A 249 52.53 3.17 13.79
CA LEU A 249 51.84 3.45 12.52
C LEU A 249 51.45 4.92 12.40
N ALA A 250 50.94 5.53 13.47
CA ALA A 250 50.63 6.96 13.49
C ALA A 250 51.89 7.83 13.36
N ALA A 251 52.99 7.44 14.01
CA ALA A 251 54.27 8.14 13.94
C ALA A 251 54.93 8.05 12.55
N VAL A 252 54.77 6.93 11.84
CA VAL A 252 55.22 6.77 10.44
C VAL A 252 54.47 7.73 9.50
N ALA A 253 53.20 7.99 9.80
CA ALA A 253 52.37 8.93 9.05
C ALA A 253 52.49 10.39 9.55
N TYR A 254 53.36 10.67 10.53
CA TYR A 254 53.46 11.99 11.14
C TYR A 254 53.81 13.08 10.13
N ASN A 255 53.14 14.23 10.26
CA ASN A 255 53.23 15.40 9.40
C ASN A 255 52.76 15.18 7.94
N SER A 256 52.08 14.07 7.64
CA SER A 256 51.49 13.82 6.31
C SER A 256 50.07 14.40 6.18
N ARG A 257 49.63 14.58 4.94
CA ARG A 257 48.32 15.11 4.51
C ARG A 257 47.72 14.23 3.40
N PRO A 258 46.41 14.33 3.11
CA PRO A 258 45.79 13.60 2.01
C PRO A 258 46.57 13.76 0.70
N GLY A 259 47.01 12.63 0.14
CA GLY A 259 47.81 12.56 -1.10
C GLY A 259 49.29 12.27 -0.89
N ASP A 260 49.82 12.41 0.33
CA ASP A 260 51.21 12.06 0.61
C ASP A 260 51.43 10.53 0.63
N PRO A 261 52.62 10.03 0.24
CA PRO A 261 52.89 8.58 0.20
C PRO A 261 52.75 7.85 1.53
N ASN A 262 52.94 8.55 2.65
CA ASN A 262 52.82 8.01 4.01
C ASN A 262 51.50 8.42 4.70
N TRP A 263 50.55 9.00 3.97
CA TRP A 263 49.24 9.35 4.51
C TRP A 263 48.50 8.09 4.95
N ASN A 264 48.12 8.06 6.23
CA ASN A 264 47.24 7.04 6.78
C ASN A 264 45.96 7.71 7.32
N PRO A 265 44.81 7.64 6.61
CA PRO A 265 43.59 8.28 7.07
C PRO A 265 43.08 7.73 8.42
N GLU A 266 43.48 6.51 8.81
CA GLU A 266 43.11 5.93 10.11
C GLU A 266 43.86 6.57 11.28
N ALA A 267 44.97 7.28 11.01
CA ALA A 267 45.73 8.01 12.01
C ALA A 267 45.21 9.44 12.26
N ASP A 268 44.34 9.99 11.39
CA ASP A 268 43.77 11.34 11.49
C ASP A 268 42.54 11.35 12.42
N VAL A 269 42.79 11.27 13.72
CA VAL A 269 41.77 11.01 14.73
C VAL A 269 41.40 12.25 15.56
N ALA A 270 42.21 13.31 15.50
CA ALA A 270 42.05 14.53 16.28
C ALA A 270 42.01 15.77 15.38
N GLN A 271 41.47 16.88 15.90
CA GLN A 271 41.51 18.15 15.19
C GLN A 271 42.91 18.81 15.32
N PRO A 272 43.38 19.54 14.29
CA PRO A 272 42.76 19.72 12.98
C PRO A 272 42.84 18.45 12.11
N TYR A 273 41.71 18.08 11.50
CA TYR A 273 41.66 16.94 10.57
C TYR A 273 42.41 17.25 9.26
N GLN A 274 42.73 16.21 8.50
CA GLN A 274 43.52 16.21 7.26
C GLN A 274 45.00 16.55 7.44
N HIS A 275 45.52 16.47 8.66
CA HIS A 275 46.95 16.66 8.94
C HIS A 275 47.35 15.90 10.19
N ILE A 276 48.05 14.78 10.01
CA ILE A 276 48.48 13.93 11.12
C ILE A 276 49.57 14.68 11.89
N ASN A 277 49.28 15.04 13.12
CA ASN A 277 50.15 15.84 13.97
C ASN A 277 50.20 15.26 15.40
N ILE A 278 50.74 16.03 16.35
CA ILE A 278 50.94 15.56 17.72
C ILE A 278 49.61 15.29 18.44
N PHE A 279 48.53 16.00 18.11
CA PHE A 279 47.21 15.79 18.70
C PHE A 279 46.64 14.40 18.36
N ASP A 280 46.89 13.91 17.14
CA ASP A 280 46.50 12.56 16.74
C ASP A 280 47.23 11.50 17.54
N ILE A 281 48.56 11.60 17.59
CA ILE A 281 49.40 10.65 18.33
C ILE A 281 49.03 10.67 19.82
N VAL A 282 48.83 11.85 20.42
CA VAL A 282 48.40 11.96 21.82
C VAL A 282 47.02 11.35 22.03
N THR A 283 46.09 11.53 21.09
CA THR A 283 44.74 10.96 21.17
C THR A 283 44.78 9.43 21.12
N ILE A 284 45.58 8.85 20.22
CA ILE A 284 45.80 7.40 20.16
C ILE A 284 46.47 6.91 21.44
N SER A 285 47.54 7.59 21.88
CA SER A 285 48.32 7.22 23.07
C SER A 285 47.50 7.30 24.36
N SER A 286 46.54 8.23 24.45
CA SER A 286 45.64 8.35 25.60
C SER A 286 44.75 7.10 25.80
N LYS A 287 44.64 6.26 24.76
CA LYS A 287 43.87 5.02 24.75
C LYS A 287 44.75 3.77 24.80
N TYR A 288 46.04 3.92 25.08
CA TYR A 288 46.98 2.80 25.13
C TYR A 288 46.52 1.70 26.09
N GLY A 289 46.62 0.45 25.64
CA GLY A 289 46.19 -0.75 26.35
C GLY A 289 44.69 -1.04 26.25
N GLN A 290 43.88 -0.21 25.57
CA GLN A 290 42.46 -0.49 25.38
C GLN A 290 42.25 -1.68 24.44
N THR A 291 41.32 -2.56 24.83
CA THR A 291 40.78 -3.69 24.08
C THR A 291 39.24 -3.55 24.01
N PRO A 292 38.52 -4.32 23.16
CA PRO A 292 37.07 -4.22 23.04
C PRO A 292 36.32 -4.45 24.36
#